data_AF-A0A7S1Y4V9-F1
#
_entry.id   AF-A0A7S1Y4V9-F1
#
_cell.length_a   1.000
_cell.length_b   1.000
_cell.length_c   1.000
_cell.angle_alpha   90.00
_cell.angle_beta   90.00
_cell.angle_gamma   90.00
#
_symmetry.space_group_name_H-M   'P 1'
#
loop_
_entity.id
_entity.type
_entity.pdbx_description
1 polymer ?
#
loop_
_entity_poly.entity_id
_entity_poly.type
_entity_poly.pdbx_seq_one_letter_code
_entity_poly.pdbx_strand_id
1 'polypeptide(L)'
;DRTLILGDCAHTVKPYFGLGANSALEDVGCLSDAIDANQDDLTGAVHQFSKERSGEAKALVRVSRELDRPGALGFVTFILPLILDSIFHGMLPKLFDTNMIAMLQREGITFQQAARRKRHDRIAQITVLGSGLTGVVMGAKFLVRLLAKATGRRSSTIFGGLVGLLAIGNLMKRLAPFLIPGLAPADVLAKTKGKVTSNDTFLTPLGMKEESDPNQAPTQTSA
;
A
#
# COMPACT_ATOMS: atom_id res chain seq x y z
N ASP A 1 -17.82 -1.67 -38.40
CA ASP A 1 -17.25 -0.69 -37.46
C ASP A 1 -17.04 0.66 -38.13
N ARG A 2 -17.71 1.71 -37.65
CA ARG A 2 -17.61 3.08 -38.23
C ARG A 2 -17.17 4.13 -37.22
N THR A 3 -17.11 3.76 -35.95
CA THR A 3 -16.84 4.65 -34.84
C THR A 3 -16.01 3.88 -33.82
N LEU A 4 -15.00 4.56 -33.27
CA LEU A 4 -14.14 4.08 -32.19
C LEU A 4 -13.98 5.22 -31.18
N ILE A 5 -13.85 4.85 -29.91
CA ILE A 5 -13.56 5.78 -28.82
C ILE A 5 -12.20 5.44 -28.21
N LEU A 6 -11.46 6.45 -27.78
CA LEU A 6 -10.12 6.33 -27.19
C LEU A 6 -9.91 7.39 -26.10
N GLY A 7 -8.89 7.20 -25.27
CA GLY A 7 -8.56 8.11 -24.17
C GLY A 7 -9.71 8.31 -23.18
N ASP A 8 -9.88 9.53 -22.68
CA ASP A 8 -10.88 9.85 -21.65
C ASP A 8 -12.33 9.53 -22.05
N CYS A 9 -12.64 9.52 -23.35
CA CYS A 9 -13.94 9.09 -23.86
C CYS A 9 -14.20 7.59 -23.64
N ALA A 10 -13.14 6.78 -23.66
CA ALA A 10 -13.19 5.33 -23.44
C ALA A 10 -12.98 4.96 -21.96
N HIS A 11 -12.09 5.66 -21.27
CA HIS A 11 -11.74 5.37 -19.88
C HIS A 11 -11.32 6.64 -19.13
N THR A 12 -12.23 7.17 -18.32
CA THR A 12 -11.92 8.31 -17.46
C THR A 12 -11.35 7.85 -16.12
N VAL A 13 -10.23 8.44 -15.70
CA VAL A 13 -9.59 8.18 -14.41
C VAL A 13 -9.32 9.46 -13.63
N LYS A 14 -9.24 9.33 -12.30
CA LYS A 14 -8.85 10.45 -11.44
C LYS A 14 -7.35 10.72 -11.56
N PRO A 15 -6.90 11.98 -11.44
CA PRO A 15 -5.52 12.38 -11.69
C PRO A 15 -4.56 12.03 -10.54
N TYR A 16 -4.71 10.86 -9.91
CA TYR A 16 -3.87 10.45 -8.79
C TYR A 16 -2.45 10.05 -9.21
N PHE A 17 -2.32 9.44 -10.39
CA PHE A 17 -1.05 8.87 -10.85
C PHE A 17 -0.50 9.56 -12.11
N GLY A 18 -1.21 10.55 -12.65
CA GLY A 18 -0.82 11.21 -13.91
C GLY A 18 -0.92 10.32 -15.15
N LEU A 19 -1.65 9.20 -15.10
CA LEU A 19 -1.66 8.19 -16.16
C LEU A 19 -2.76 8.37 -17.22
N GLY A 20 -3.72 9.28 -17.03
CA GLY A 20 -4.82 9.47 -18.00
C GLY A 20 -4.30 9.84 -19.39
N ALA A 21 -3.51 10.91 -19.47
CA ALA A 21 -2.89 11.34 -20.73
C ALA A 21 -1.92 10.29 -21.30
N ASN A 22 -1.09 9.67 -20.46
CA ASN A 22 -0.16 8.61 -20.90
C ASN A 22 -0.92 7.41 -21.50
N SER A 23 -2.00 6.98 -20.86
CA SER A 23 -2.83 5.88 -21.35
C SER A 23 -3.60 6.26 -22.62
N ALA A 24 -4.02 7.52 -22.77
CA ALA A 24 -4.64 7.99 -24.01
C ALA A 24 -3.65 8.03 -25.18
N LEU A 25 -2.40 8.42 -24.94
CA LEU A 25 -1.34 8.37 -25.95
C LEU A 25 -0.97 6.92 -26.32
N GLU A 26 -0.93 6.02 -25.33
CA GLU A 26 -0.76 4.58 -25.57
C GLU A 26 -1.88 4.02 -26.45
N ASP A 27 -3.14 4.43 -26.25
CA ASP A 27 -4.25 4.02 -27.13
C ASP A 27 -4.01 4.43 -28.59
N VAL A 28 -3.49 5.62 -28.85
CA VAL A 28 -3.19 6.08 -30.22
C VAL A 28 -2.14 5.17 -30.87
N GLY A 29 -1.08 4.83 -30.13
CA GLY A 29 -0.06 3.90 -30.59
C GLY A 29 -0.64 2.52 -30.92
N CYS A 30 -1.39 1.93 -29.99
CA CYS A 30 -2.01 0.62 -30.22
C CYS A 30 -3.03 0.62 -31.36
N LEU A 31 -3.75 1.72 -31.57
CA LEU A 31 -4.66 1.84 -32.72
C LEU A 31 -3.88 1.89 -34.04
N SER A 32 -2.78 2.64 -34.09
CA SER A 32 -1.89 2.68 -35.26
C SER A 32 -1.35 1.28 -35.57
N ASP A 33 -0.82 0.58 -34.56
CA ASP A 33 -0.29 -0.78 -34.72
C ASP A 33 -1.37 -1.76 -35.20
N ALA A 34 -2.60 -1.63 -34.72
CA ALA A 34 -3.73 -2.45 -35.16
C ALA A 34 -4.13 -2.17 -36.62
N ILE A 35 -4.09 -0.91 -37.07
CA ILE A 35 -4.37 -0.56 -38.48
C ILE A 35 -3.29 -1.17 -39.38
N ASP A 36 -2.01 -1.00 -39.03
CA ASP A 36 -0.88 -1.54 -39.78
C ASP A 36 -0.94 -3.07 -39.86
N ALA A 37 -1.25 -3.75 -38.75
CA ALA A 37 -1.36 -5.20 -38.69
C ALA A 37 -2.51 -5.78 -39.51
N ASN A 38 -3.57 -5.00 -39.75
CA ASN A 38 -4.74 -5.41 -40.53
C ASN A 38 -4.71 -4.91 -41.99
N GLN A 39 -3.59 -4.35 -42.46
CA GLN A 39 -3.43 -3.89 -43.85
C GLN A 39 -4.58 -2.96 -44.29
N ASP A 40 -4.90 -1.96 -43.46
CA ASP A 40 -5.99 -1.00 -43.67
C ASP A 40 -7.42 -1.57 -43.64
N ASP A 41 -7.63 -2.84 -43.27
CA ASP A 41 -8.96 -3.32 -42.87
C ASP A 41 -9.36 -2.69 -41.52
N LEU A 42 -10.01 -1.54 -41.60
CA LEU A 42 -10.48 -0.78 -40.44
C LEU A 42 -11.43 -1.58 -39.54
N THR A 43 -12.20 -2.52 -40.10
CA THR A 43 -13.12 -3.36 -39.32
C THR A 43 -12.31 -4.30 -38.43
N GLY A 44 -11.36 -5.03 -39.02
CA GLY A 44 -10.40 -5.86 -38.30
C GLY A 44 -9.59 -5.09 -37.26
N ALA A 45 -9.05 -3.93 -37.65
CA ALA A 45 -8.25 -3.07 -36.78
C ALA A 45 -9.02 -2.59 -35.54
N VAL A 46 -10.27 -2.12 -35.70
CA VAL A 46 -11.12 -1.67 -34.58
C VAL A 46 -11.40 -2.81 -33.60
N HIS A 47 -11.68 -4.01 -34.12
CA HIS A 47 -11.90 -5.20 -33.30
C HIS A 47 -10.64 -5.63 -32.55
N GLN A 48 -9.49 -5.62 -33.22
CA GLN A 48 -8.20 -5.94 -32.60
C GLN A 48 -7.85 -4.93 -31.50
N PHE A 49 -7.89 -3.63 -31.80
CA PHE A 49 -7.66 -2.56 -30.83
C PHE A 49 -8.54 -2.73 -29.58
N SER A 50 -9.85 -2.94 -29.79
CA SER A 50 -10.79 -3.10 -28.68
C SER A 50 -10.47 -4.33 -27.82
N LYS A 51 -10.05 -5.44 -28.45
CA LYS A 51 -9.66 -6.66 -27.74
C LYS A 51 -8.41 -6.46 -26.89
N GLU A 52 -7.43 -5.73 -27.40
CA GLU A 52 -6.17 -5.47 -26.70
C GLU A 52 -6.32 -4.42 -25.60
N ARG A 53 -7.01 -3.30 -25.87
CA ARG A 53 -7.05 -2.15 -24.96
C ARG A 53 -8.17 -2.17 -23.92
N SER A 54 -9.30 -2.81 -24.18
CA SER A 54 -10.42 -2.82 -23.22
C SER A 54 -10.04 -3.41 -21.85
N GLY A 55 -9.19 -4.43 -21.87
CA GLY A 55 -8.68 -5.07 -20.67
C GLY A 55 -7.74 -4.17 -19.85
N GLU A 56 -6.90 -3.42 -20.53
CA GLU A 56 -5.94 -2.47 -19.97
C GLU A 56 -6.66 -1.25 -19.37
N ALA A 57 -7.56 -0.65 -20.14
CA ALA A 57 -8.42 0.45 -19.70
C ALA A 57 -9.21 0.07 -18.43
N LYS A 58 -9.79 -1.15 -18.40
CA LYS A 58 -10.52 -1.65 -17.23
C LYS A 58 -9.61 -1.82 -16.00
N ALA A 59 -8.38 -2.27 -16.19
CA ALA A 59 -7.42 -2.42 -15.10
C ALA A 59 -7.03 -1.05 -14.54
N LEU A 60 -6.72 -0.08 -15.40
CA LEU A 60 -6.39 1.28 -15.01
C LEU A 60 -7.53 1.97 -14.23
N VAL A 61 -8.75 1.93 -14.76
CA VAL A 61 -9.95 2.49 -14.10
C VAL A 61 -10.19 1.84 -12.74
N ARG A 62 -10.02 0.51 -12.65
CA ARG A 62 -10.18 -0.21 -11.38
C ARG A 62 -9.20 0.29 -10.33
N VAL A 63 -7.93 0.44 -10.67
CA VAL A 63 -6.91 0.92 -9.71
C VAL A 63 -7.21 2.34 -9.27
N SER A 64 -7.60 3.22 -10.19
CA SER A 64 -8.03 4.59 -9.86
C SER A 64 -9.21 4.60 -8.87
N ARG A 65 -10.19 3.72 -9.05
CA ARG A 65 -11.37 3.62 -8.17
C ARG A 65 -11.06 2.99 -6.81
N GLU A 66 -10.12 2.06 -6.75
CA GLU A 66 -9.71 1.43 -5.50
C GLU A 66 -9.01 2.44 -4.57
N LEU A 67 -8.24 3.38 -5.13
CA LEU A 67 -7.62 4.48 -4.39
C LEU A 67 -8.65 5.49 -3.87
N ASP A 68 -9.73 5.74 -4.61
CA ASP A 68 -10.76 6.73 -4.25
C ASP A 68 -11.73 6.28 -3.15
N ARG A 69 -11.65 5.02 -2.73
CA ARG A 69 -12.63 4.44 -1.79
C ARG A 69 -12.42 5.02 -0.37
N PRO A 70 -13.40 5.70 0.23
CA PRO A 70 -13.21 6.31 1.55
C PRO A 70 -13.29 5.30 2.69
N GLY A 71 -12.72 5.69 3.84
CA GLY A 71 -12.86 5.00 5.12
C GLY A 71 -12.01 3.74 5.27
N ALA A 72 -12.33 2.96 6.31
CA ALA A 72 -11.58 1.75 6.67
C ALA A 72 -11.54 0.72 5.53
N LEU A 73 -12.59 0.68 4.69
CA LEU A 73 -12.64 -0.25 3.57
C LEU A 73 -11.57 0.07 2.52
N GLY A 74 -11.42 1.32 2.11
CA GLY A 74 -10.34 1.73 1.20
C GLY A 74 -8.96 1.51 1.78
N PHE A 75 -8.79 1.77 3.08
CA PHE A 75 -7.56 1.44 3.79
C PHE A 75 -7.22 -0.06 3.69
N VAL A 76 -8.17 -0.95 4.01
CA VAL A 76 -7.94 -2.40 4.00
C VAL A 76 -7.78 -2.95 2.58
N THR A 77 -8.49 -2.42 1.59
CA THR A 77 -8.45 -2.95 0.22
C THR A 77 -7.32 -2.41 -0.64
N PHE A 78 -6.78 -1.24 -0.33
CA PHE A 78 -5.77 -0.58 -1.16
C PHE A 78 -4.51 -0.16 -0.37
N ILE A 79 -4.67 0.62 0.70
CA ILE A 79 -3.52 1.19 1.44
C ILE A 79 -2.72 0.11 2.18
N LEU A 80 -3.39 -0.77 2.91
CA LEU A 80 -2.75 -1.86 3.65
C LEU A 80 -1.98 -2.80 2.69
N PRO A 81 -2.57 -3.27 1.56
CA PRO A 81 -1.81 -3.99 0.54
C PRO A 81 -0.57 -3.25 0.01
N LEU A 82 -0.63 -1.93 -0.20
CA LEU A 82 0.54 -1.14 -0.63
C LEU A 82 1.66 -1.11 0.42
N ILE A 83 1.29 -0.98 1.70
CA ILE A 83 2.25 -1.03 2.81
C ILE A 83 2.88 -2.43 2.87
N LEU A 84 2.07 -3.48 2.81
CA LEU A 84 2.55 -4.85 2.82
C LEU A 84 3.45 -5.13 1.62
N ASP A 85 3.07 -4.71 0.40
CA ASP A 85 3.94 -4.80 -0.78
C ASP A 85 5.33 -4.21 -0.52
N SER A 86 5.38 -3.01 0.07
CA SER A 86 6.65 -2.32 0.34
C SER A 86 7.49 -3.06 1.38
N ILE A 87 6.88 -3.60 2.44
CA ILE A 87 7.57 -4.41 3.47
C ILE A 87 8.10 -5.72 2.87
N PHE A 88 7.24 -6.47 2.18
CA PHE A 88 7.61 -7.78 1.62
C PHE A 88 8.64 -7.64 0.50
N HIS A 89 8.55 -6.60 -0.34
CA HIS A 89 9.58 -6.29 -1.32
C HIS A 89 10.91 -5.95 -0.64
N GLY A 90 10.90 -5.14 0.42
CA GLY A 90 12.12 -4.82 1.18
C GLY A 90 12.77 -6.04 1.84
N MET A 91 11.96 -6.99 2.32
CA MET A 91 12.46 -8.23 2.96
C MET A 91 12.91 -9.30 1.96
N LEU A 92 12.18 -9.46 0.86
CA LEU A 92 12.41 -10.55 -0.11
C LEU A 92 12.14 -10.08 -1.56
N PRO A 93 12.99 -9.20 -2.10
CA PRO A 93 12.78 -8.56 -3.40
C PRO A 93 12.82 -9.54 -4.59
N LYS A 94 13.42 -10.72 -4.40
CA LYS A 94 13.44 -11.80 -5.41
C LYS A 94 12.07 -12.48 -5.56
N LEU A 95 11.21 -12.42 -4.53
CA LEU A 95 9.91 -13.08 -4.53
C LEU A 95 8.77 -12.08 -4.74
N PHE A 96 8.83 -10.91 -4.08
CA PHE A 96 7.79 -9.89 -4.13
C PHE A 96 8.22 -8.69 -4.96
N ASP A 97 7.34 -8.23 -5.85
CA ASP A 97 7.59 -7.03 -6.66
C ASP A 97 7.26 -5.75 -5.88
N THR A 98 7.70 -4.62 -6.41
CA THR A 98 7.37 -3.28 -5.90
C THR A 98 5.87 -3.05 -5.81
N ASN A 99 5.46 -2.04 -5.03
CA ASN A 99 4.05 -1.71 -4.87
C ASN A 99 3.37 -1.34 -6.20
N MET A 100 2.03 -1.45 -6.24
CA MET A 100 1.25 -1.22 -7.45
C MET A 100 1.54 0.16 -8.10
N ILE A 101 1.70 1.22 -7.30
CA ILE A 101 1.94 2.58 -7.80
C ILE A 101 3.29 2.64 -8.55
N ALA A 102 4.33 2.05 -8.00
CA ALA A 102 5.64 1.97 -8.63
C ALA A 102 5.60 1.12 -9.91
N MET A 103 4.83 0.03 -9.93
CA MET A 103 4.67 -0.80 -11.13
C MET A 103 3.97 -0.05 -12.26
N LEU A 104 2.99 0.81 -11.97
CA LEU A 104 2.27 1.59 -12.96
C LEU A 104 3.14 2.63 -13.70
N GLN A 105 4.28 2.99 -13.11
CA GLN A 105 5.23 3.95 -13.68
C GLN A 105 6.38 3.28 -14.43
N ARG A 106 6.46 1.94 -14.42
CA ARG A 106 7.52 1.20 -15.11
C ARG A 106 7.16 0.96 -16.56
N GLU A 107 8.13 1.16 -17.43
CA GLU A 107 8.03 0.78 -18.84
C GLU A 107 8.01 -0.75 -19.00
N GLY A 108 7.32 -1.23 -20.03
CA GLY A 108 7.29 -2.65 -20.40
C GLY A 108 6.37 -3.55 -19.57
N ILE A 109 5.57 -2.99 -18.66
CA ILE A 109 4.54 -3.72 -17.90
C ILE A 109 3.17 -3.13 -18.21
N THR A 110 2.23 -3.97 -18.63
CA THR A 110 0.84 -3.52 -18.86
C THR A 110 0.05 -3.40 -17.56
N PHE A 111 -1.04 -2.63 -17.56
CA PHE A 111 -1.92 -2.49 -16.40
C PHE A 111 -2.51 -3.85 -15.97
N GLN A 112 -2.87 -4.72 -16.92
CA GLN A 112 -3.34 -6.06 -16.61
C GLN A 112 -2.25 -6.93 -15.99
N GLN A 113 -1.02 -6.85 -16.51
CA GLN A 113 0.10 -7.60 -15.97
C GLN A 113 0.41 -7.18 -14.53
N ALA A 114 0.44 -5.88 -14.26
CA ALA A 114 0.61 -5.35 -12.90
C ALA A 114 -0.50 -5.86 -11.97
N ALA A 115 -1.77 -5.76 -12.40
CA ALA A 115 -2.91 -6.26 -11.61
C ALA A 115 -2.84 -7.78 -11.35
N ARG A 116 -2.42 -8.58 -12.35
CA ARG A 116 -2.25 -10.03 -12.20
C ARG A 116 -1.11 -10.36 -11.25
N ARG A 117 0.05 -9.70 -11.40
CA ARG A 117 1.20 -9.88 -10.51
C ARG A 117 0.82 -9.60 -9.06
N LYS A 118 0.08 -8.51 -8.82
CA LYS A 118 -0.37 -8.16 -7.47
C LYS A 118 -1.28 -9.23 -6.85
N ARG A 119 -2.13 -9.90 -7.63
CA ARG A 119 -2.93 -11.03 -7.12
C ARG A 119 -2.05 -12.19 -6.65
N HIS A 120 -1.00 -12.51 -7.39
CA HIS A 120 -0.03 -13.53 -6.98
C HIS A 120 0.71 -13.12 -5.71
N ASP A 121 1.13 -11.85 -5.62
CA ASP A 121 1.75 -11.31 -4.40
C ASP A 121 0.80 -11.41 -3.20
N ARG A 122 -0.51 -11.12 -3.38
CA ARG A 122 -1.51 -11.29 -2.30
C ARG A 122 -1.57 -12.73 -1.81
N ILE A 123 -1.63 -13.70 -2.73
CA ILE A 123 -1.70 -15.13 -2.37
C ILE A 123 -0.44 -15.54 -1.60
N ALA A 124 0.74 -15.16 -2.12
CA ALA A 124 2.01 -15.44 -1.47
C ALA A 124 2.10 -14.81 -0.08
N GLN A 125 1.69 -13.55 0.08
CA GLN A 125 1.69 -12.89 1.39
C GLN A 125 0.72 -13.52 2.37
N ILE A 126 -0.50 -13.87 1.94
CA ILE A 126 -1.47 -14.60 2.78
C ILE A 126 -0.89 -15.95 3.20
N THR A 127 -0.18 -16.62 2.30
CA THR A 127 0.47 -17.92 2.58
C THR A 127 1.58 -17.78 3.61
N VAL A 128 2.45 -16.78 3.47
CA VAL A 128 3.55 -16.51 4.41
C VAL A 128 3.02 -16.08 5.78
N LEU A 129 2.04 -15.19 5.82
CA LEU A 129 1.43 -14.76 7.07
C LEU A 129 0.68 -15.91 7.75
N GLY A 130 -0.06 -16.71 6.97
CA GLY A 130 -0.79 -17.88 7.46
C GLY A 130 0.13 -18.97 8.01
N SER A 131 1.25 -19.25 7.32
CA SER A 131 2.24 -20.22 7.78
C SER A 131 2.96 -19.74 9.04
N GLY A 132 3.33 -18.45 9.10
CA GLY A 132 3.91 -17.83 10.29
C GLY A 132 2.98 -17.90 11.49
N LEU A 133 1.71 -17.53 11.31
CA LEU A 133 0.70 -17.60 12.37
C LEU A 133 0.49 -19.04 12.87
N THR A 134 0.42 -20.00 11.93
CA THR A 134 0.31 -21.43 12.27
C THR A 134 1.51 -21.90 13.07
N GLY A 135 2.73 -21.52 12.67
CA GLY A 135 3.96 -21.83 13.39
C GLY A 135 3.96 -21.29 14.82
N VAL A 136 3.53 -20.04 15.01
CA VAL A 136 3.39 -19.42 16.35
C VAL A 136 2.39 -20.20 17.22
N VAL A 137 1.22 -20.55 16.67
CA VAL A 137 0.20 -21.32 17.40
C VAL A 137 0.71 -22.72 17.76
N MET A 138 1.39 -23.41 16.84
CA MET A 138 1.98 -24.72 17.09
C MET A 138 3.10 -24.66 18.13
N GLY A 139 3.98 -23.65 18.05
CA GLY A 139 5.03 -23.40 19.03
C GLY A 139 4.47 -23.13 20.42
N ALA A 140 3.44 -22.29 20.53
CA ALA A 140 2.76 -22.04 21.80
C ALA A 140 2.13 -23.32 22.37
N LYS A 141 1.45 -24.13 21.54
CA LYS A 141 0.89 -25.42 21.95
C LYS A 141 1.98 -26.40 22.42
N PHE A 142 3.10 -26.44 21.71
CA PHE A 142 4.24 -27.30 22.06
C PHE A 142 4.85 -26.88 23.41
N LEU A 143 5.02 -25.58 23.64
CA LEU A 143 5.52 -25.04 24.91
C LEU A 143 4.57 -25.37 26.08
N VAL A 144 3.26 -25.21 25.90
CA VAL A 144 2.26 -25.60 26.91
C VAL A 144 2.36 -27.09 27.23
N ARG A 145 2.55 -27.95 26.22
CA ARG A 145 2.72 -29.41 26.42
C ARG A 145 4.01 -29.75 27.16
N LEU A 146 5.13 -29.08 26.85
CA LEU A 146 6.39 -29.27 27.56
C LEU A 146 6.27 -28.86 29.03
N LEU A 147 5.70 -27.69 29.31
CA LEU A 147 5.46 -27.22 30.68
C LEU A 147 4.54 -28.16 31.44
N ALA A 148 3.52 -28.72 30.80
CA ALA A 148 2.62 -29.72 31.38
C ALA A 148 3.35 -30.99 31.79
N LYS A 149 4.21 -31.52 30.92
CA LYS A 149 5.05 -32.68 31.22
C LYS A 149 6.05 -32.39 32.34
N ALA A 150 6.71 -31.23 32.32
CA ALA A 150 7.73 -30.86 33.30
C ALA A 150 7.17 -30.60 34.70
N THR A 151 5.96 -30.03 34.80
CA THR A 151 5.31 -29.71 36.08
C THR A 151 4.35 -30.80 36.59
N GLY A 152 4.14 -31.87 35.81
CA GLY A 152 3.20 -32.95 36.13
C GLY A 152 1.72 -32.51 36.15
N ARG A 153 1.41 -31.33 35.60
CA ARG A 153 0.05 -30.76 35.60
C ARG A 153 -0.65 -30.97 34.26
N ARG A 154 -1.99 -30.99 34.28
CA ARG A 154 -2.80 -31.08 33.05
C ARG A 154 -2.58 -29.84 32.16
N SER A 155 -2.47 -30.06 30.85
CA SER A 155 -2.27 -28.98 29.86
C SER A 155 -3.34 -27.89 29.91
N SER A 156 -4.58 -28.23 30.31
CA SER A 156 -5.68 -27.27 30.49
C SER A 156 -5.44 -26.28 31.64
N THR A 157 -4.83 -26.73 32.74
CA THR A 157 -4.51 -25.88 33.89
C THR A 157 -3.40 -24.87 33.55
N ILE A 158 -2.41 -25.29 32.77
CA ILE A 158 -1.32 -24.41 32.34
C ILE A 158 -1.80 -23.43 31.28
N PHE A 159 -2.57 -23.89 30.30
CA PHE A 159 -3.18 -23.00 29.32
C PHE A 159 -4.10 -21.96 29.99
N GLY A 160 -4.97 -22.40 30.91
CA GLY A 160 -5.83 -21.51 31.69
C GLY A 160 -5.04 -20.51 32.54
N GLY A 161 -3.93 -20.95 33.16
CA GLY A 161 -3.04 -20.07 33.91
C GLY A 161 -2.33 -19.01 33.04
N LEU A 162 -1.89 -19.39 31.83
CA LEU A 162 -1.22 -18.50 30.88
C LEU A 162 -2.20 -17.45 30.31
N VAL A 163 -3.41 -17.88 29.92
CA VAL A 163 -4.46 -16.97 29.45
C VAL A 163 -4.91 -16.05 30.59
N GLY A 164 -5.04 -16.57 31.81
CA GLY A 164 -5.34 -15.77 33.01
C GLY A 164 -4.28 -14.72 33.29
N LEU A 165 -2.99 -15.06 33.21
CA LEU A 165 -1.88 -14.11 33.36
C LEU A 165 -1.88 -13.01 32.29
N LEU A 166 -2.17 -13.35 31.03
CA LEU A 166 -2.28 -12.38 29.96
C LEU A 166 -3.50 -11.46 30.14
N ALA A 167 -4.64 -12.00 30.58
CA ALA A 167 -5.83 -11.22 30.88
C ALA A 167 -5.60 -10.27 32.07
N ILE A 168 -4.96 -10.74 33.13
CA ILE A 168 -4.58 -9.93 34.30
C ILE A 168 -3.55 -8.86 33.89
N GLY A 169 -2.56 -9.20 33.06
CA GLY A 169 -1.58 -8.24 32.56
C GLY A 169 -2.21 -7.12 31.72
N ASN A 170 -3.19 -7.46 30.86
CA ASN A 170 -3.94 -6.46 30.09
C ASN A 170 -4.89 -5.63 30.97
N LEU A 171 -5.52 -6.24 31.97
CA LEU A 171 -6.36 -5.53 32.94
C LEU A 171 -5.51 -4.58 33.80
N MET A 172 -4.35 -5.02 34.27
CA MET A 172 -3.39 -4.20 35.02
C MET A 172 -2.83 -3.07 34.17
N LYS A 173 -2.57 -3.26 32.87
CA LYS A 173 -2.19 -2.15 31.96
C LYS A 173 -3.30 -1.11 31.81
N ARG A 174 -4.57 -1.53 31.84
CA ARG A 174 -5.74 -0.62 31.81
C ARG A 174 -6.00 0.06 33.15
N LEU A 175 -5.63 -0.56 34.26
CA LEU A 175 -5.77 -0.03 35.62
C LEU A 175 -4.52 0.74 36.11
N ALA A 176 -3.37 0.55 35.47
CA ALA A 176 -2.13 1.27 35.76
C ALA A 176 -2.27 2.80 35.82
N PRO A 177 -3.06 3.48 34.95
CA PRO A 177 -3.29 4.92 35.09
C PRO A 177 -4.12 5.32 36.33
N PHE A 178 -4.81 4.39 36.98
CA PHE A 178 -5.59 4.62 38.21
C PHE A 178 -4.86 4.24 39.50
N LEU A 179 -3.67 3.62 39.40
CA LEU A 179 -2.88 3.14 40.53
C LEU A 179 -1.71 4.06 40.91
N ILE A 180 -1.62 5.25 40.30
CA ILE A 180 -0.63 6.28 40.67
C ILE A 180 -1.31 7.22 41.69
N PRO A 181 -0.90 7.23 42.98
CA PRO A 181 -1.49 8.11 43.96
C PRO A 181 -1.06 9.56 43.66
N GLY A 182 -2.03 10.46 43.46
CA GLY A 182 -1.80 11.91 43.47
C GLY A 182 -2.00 12.69 42.16
N LEU A 183 -2.65 12.15 41.12
CA LEU A 183 -2.93 12.91 39.89
C LEU A 183 -4.44 12.96 39.59
N ALA A 184 -4.95 14.17 39.32
CA ALA A 184 -6.32 14.39 38.90
C ALA A 184 -6.54 13.82 37.47
N PRO A 185 -7.72 13.25 37.16
CA PRO A 185 -8.00 12.62 35.86
C PRO A 185 -7.76 13.52 34.63
N ALA A 186 -7.76 14.84 34.80
CA ALA A 186 -7.51 15.80 33.74
C ALA A 186 -6.04 15.81 33.24
N ASP A 187 -5.06 15.50 34.10
CA ASP A 187 -3.63 15.58 33.74
C ASP A 187 -3.14 14.40 32.89
N VAL A 188 -3.84 13.26 32.94
CA VAL A 188 -3.50 12.04 32.18
C VAL A 188 -3.85 12.21 30.69
N LEU A 189 -4.87 13.01 30.37
CA LEU A 189 -5.25 13.30 28.98
C LEU A 189 -4.26 14.28 28.30
N ALA A 190 -3.64 15.18 29.05
CA ALA A 190 -2.61 16.09 28.53
C ALA A 190 -1.31 15.35 28.20
N LYS A 191 -0.88 14.40 29.04
CA LYS A 191 0.38 13.66 28.84
C LYS A 191 0.30 12.59 27.74
N THR A 192 -0.91 12.11 27.44
CA THR A 192 -1.13 11.16 26.34
C THR A 192 -1.27 11.86 24.98
N LYS A 193 -1.71 13.13 24.95
CA LYS A 193 -1.65 13.98 23.74
C LYS A 193 -0.24 14.51 23.46
N GLY A 194 0.54 14.83 24.50
CA GLY A 194 1.87 15.46 24.36
C GLY A 194 3.01 14.58 23.82
N LYS A 195 2.78 13.29 23.56
CA LYS A 195 3.80 12.39 22.97
C LYS A 195 3.55 12.05 21.48
N VAL A 196 2.55 12.68 20.86
CA VAL A 196 2.20 12.49 19.43
C VAL A 196 2.51 13.73 18.56
N THR A 197 2.93 14.86 19.15
CA THR A 197 3.29 16.09 18.41
C THR A 197 4.76 16.48 18.59
N SER A 198 5.68 15.53 18.45
CA SER A 198 7.11 15.82 18.23
C SER A 198 7.68 14.80 17.26
N ASN A 199 7.21 14.89 16.03
CA ASN A 199 7.94 14.52 14.81
C ASN A 199 7.28 15.29 13.65
N ASP A 200 7.29 16.62 13.76
CA ASP A 200 7.15 17.48 12.59
C ASP A 200 8.48 17.43 11.83
N THR A 201 8.64 16.37 11.03
CA THR A 201 9.61 16.31 9.95
C THR A 201 9.07 15.40 8.86
N PHE A 202 7.90 15.75 8.31
CA PHE A 202 7.45 15.17 7.06
C PHE A 202 6.49 16.09 6.29
N LEU A 203 6.86 17.38 6.20
CA LEU A 203 6.39 18.30 5.15
C LEU A 203 7.53 19.30 4.89
N THR A 204 8.50 18.90 4.08
CA THR A 204 9.30 19.87 3.32
C THR A 204 8.57 20.04 1.99
N PRO A 205 7.97 21.20 1.70
CA PRO A 205 7.48 21.50 0.36
C PRO A 205 8.69 21.69 -0.56
N LEU A 206 8.63 21.02 -1.71
CA LEU A 206 9.13 21.47 -3.01
C LEU A 206 10.16 22.61 -2.97
N GLY A 207 11.40 22.25 -3.29
CA GLY A 207 12.43 23.21 -3.67
C GLY A 207 12.00 24.00 -4.90
N MET A 208 11.36 25.14 -4.67
CA MET A 208 11.43 26.27 -5.58
C MET A 208 12.74 27.00 -5.28
N LYS A 209 13.61 27.05 -6.29
CA LYS A 209 14.72 28.00 -6.33
C LYS A 209 14.10 29.39 -6.44
N GLU A 210 14.13 30.14 -5.36
CA GLU A 210 13.98 31.59 -5.46
C GLU A 210 15.22 32.16 -6.16
N GLU A 211 14.91 32.92 -7.19
CA GLU A 211 15.76 33.63 -8.11
C GLU A 211 16.45 34.78 -7.35
N SER A 212 17.78 34.79 -7.36
CA SER A 212 18.57 35.84 -6.73
C SER A 212 18.53 37.13 -7.56
N ASP A 213 17.97 38.17 -6.98
CA ASP A 213 18.00 39.57 -7.44
C ASP A 213 19.46 40.07 -7.61
N PRO A 214 19.87 40.57 -8.80
CA PRO A 214 21.26 40.88 -9.11
C PRO A 214 21.76 42.26 -8.62
N ASN A 215 21.18 42.87 -7.59
CA ASN A 215 21.46 44.27 -7.25
C ASN A 215 22.08 44.52 -5.85
N GLN A 216 23.16 43.80 -5.51
CA GLN A 216 24.04 44.19 -4.40
C GLN A 216 25.49 44.33 -4.86
N ALA A 217 25.93 45.59 -4.93
CA ALA A 217 27.31 46.00 -5.22
C ALA A 217 28.25 45.70 -4.03
N PRO A 218 29.56 45.45 -4.29
CA PRO A 218 30.51 45.14 -3.24
C PRO A 218 31.08 46.41 -2.59
N THR A 219 30.87 46.56 -1.28
CA THR A 219 31.56 47.57 -0.47
C THR A 219 32.98 47.11 -0.18
N GLN A 220 33.94 47.87 -0.71
CA GLN A 220 35.37 47.75 -0.42
C GLN A 220 35.63 48.06 1.06
N THR A 221 36.52 47.30 1.72
CA THR A 221 37.17 47.76 2.95
C THR A 221 38.67 47.66 2.77
N SER A 222 39.31 48.83 2.77
CA SER A 222 40.74 49.06 2.89
C SER A 222 41.16 49.03 4.36
N ALA A 223 42.21 48.28 4.67
CA ALA A 223 43.32 48.63 5.58
C ALA A 223 44.37 47.52 5.52
#